data_AF-A0A8J3Q475-F1
#
_entry.id   AF-A0A8J3Q475-F1
#
_cell.length_a   1.000
_cell.length_b   1.000
_cell.length_c   1.000
_cell.angle_alpha   90.00
_cell.angle_beta   90.00
_cell.angle_gamma   90.00
#
_symmetry.space_group_name_H-M   'P 1'
#
loop_
_entity.id
_entity.type
_entity.pdbx_description
1 polymer ?
#
loop_
_entity_poly.entity_id
_entity_poly.type
_entity_poly.pdbx_seq_one_letter_code
_entity_poly.pdbx_strand_id
1 'polypeptide(L)'
;MPFIAVSCDTPGGYGRAAPGGTTTYTGTDLITGGSPDVTADKVREGVDEKLDPQPLAMAVALLILAGAVIALIFEHQLLRRAIGTAVAGAAAIFLIANQLTVQSLLRSRLREQITEPVPPDKQISDFVQNQSGFWLCLSTLVVLVMLNGIGWLRSATRE
;
A
#
# COMPACT_ATOMS: atom_id res chain seq x y z
N MET A 1 -2.86 -9.02 5.23
CA MET A 1 -3.98 -8.08 5.02
C MET A 1 -3.89 -7.51 3.62
N PRO A 2 -5.02 -7.37 2.92
CA PRO A 2 -5.05 -6.82 1.57
C PRO A 2 -4.66 -5.34 1.57
N PHE A 3 -3.84 -4.95 0.60
CA PHE A 3 -3.29 -3.61 0.47
C PHE A 3 -3.86 -2.88 -0.74
N ILE A 4 -4.00 -3.60 -1.86
CA ILE A 4 -4.64 -3.15 -3.08
C ILE A 4 -5.42 -4.31 -3.70
N ALA A 5 -6.51 -3.99 -4.38
CA ALA A 5 -7.30 -4.99 -5.09
C ALA A 5 -7.77 -4.46 -6.45
N VAL A 6 -7.97 -5.39 -7.37
CA VAL A 6 -8.75 -5.19 -8.60
C VAL A 6 -10.13 -5.82 -8.39
N SER A 7 -11.17 -5.03 -8.61
CA SER A 7 -12.56 -5.33 -8.27
C SER A 7 -13.15 -6.48 -9.09
N CYS A 8 -14.09 -7.20 -8.47
CA CYS A 8 -14.91 -8.23 -9.09
C CYS A 8 -15.78 -7.75 -10.25
N ASP A 9 -16.10 -6.46 -10.30
CA ASP A 9 -16.92 -5.88 -11.37
C ASP A 9 -16.15 -5.65 -12.68
N THR A 10 -14.87 -6.04 -12.74
CA THR A 10 -14.04 -5.84 -13.92
C THR A 10 -14.62 -6.59 -15.13
N PRO A 11 -14.99 -5.90 -16.22
CA PRO A 11 -15.51 -6.52 -17.45
C PRO A 11 -14.50 -7.52 -18.03
N GLY A 12 -14.94 -8.73 -18.38
CA GLY A 12 -14.05 -9.81 -18.81
C GLY A 12 -13.09 -10.38 -17.75
N GLY A 13 -13.13 -9.89 -16.51
CA GLY A 13 -12.22 -10.27 -15.42
C GLY A 13 -10.81 -9.68 -15.54
N TYR A 14 -9.91 -10.04 -14.62
CA TYR A 14 -8.53 -9.53 -14.58
C TYR A 14 -7.54 -10.62 -14.20
N GLY A 15 -6.49 -10.84 -15.00
CA GLY A 15 -5.51 -11.90 -14.78
C GLY A 15 -6.16 -13.28 -14.69
N ARG A 16 -6.04 -13.93 -13.52
CA ARG A 16 -6.65 -15.23 -13.23
C ARG A 16 -8.04 -15.13 -12.58
N ALA A 17 -8.56 -13.93 -12.33
CA ALA A 17 -9.92 -13.74 -11.84
C ALA A 17 -10.91 -13.71 -13.00
N ALA A 18 -11.92 -14.57 -12.94
CA ALA A 18 -13.11 -14.53 -13.78
C ALA A 18 -13.97 -13.29 -13.43
N PRO A 19 -14.90 -12.88 -14.30
CA PRO A 19 -15.91 -11.88 -13.95
C PRO A 19 -16.60 -12.22 -12.62
N GLY A 20 -16.67 -11.25 -11.71
CA GLY A 20 -17.15 -11.44 -10.35
C GLY A 20 -16.08 -11.87 -9.34
N GLY A 21 -14.83 -12.13 -9.75
CA GLY A 21 -13.71 -12.48 -8.87
C GLY A 21 -12.83 -11.28 -8.52
N THR A 22 -12.38 -11.18 -7.27
CA THR A 22 -11.47 -10.11 -6.83
C THR A 22 -10.03 -10.61 -6.83
N THR A 23 -9.12 -9.81 -7.38
CA THR A 23 -7.67 -10.06 -7.33
C THR A 23 -7.07 -9.15 -6.27
N THR A 24 -6.43 -9.72 -5.24
CA THR A 24 -5.90 -8.96 -4.11
C THR A 24 -4.40 -9.14 -3.95
N TYR A 25 -3.71 -8.05 -3.58
CA TYR A 25 -2.30 -8.07 -3.25
C TYR A 25 -2.12 -7.61 -1.81
N THR A 26 -1.34 -8.37 -1.05
CA THR A 26 -0.98 -8.04 0.33
C THR A 26 0.26 -7.15 0.37
N GLY A 27 0.50 -6.52 1.53
CA GLY A 27 1.71 -5.70 1.71
C GLY A 27 3.01 -6.50 1.52
N THR A 28 3.02 -7.78 1.87
CA THR A 28 4.17 -8.67 1.64
C THR A 28 4.38 -8.96 0.16
N ASP A 29 3.31 -9.13 -0.61
CA ASP A 29 3.42 -9.35 -2.06
C ASP A 29 4.05 -8.14 -2.77
N LEU A 30 3.75 -6.93 -2.29
CA LEU A 30 4.37 -5.70 -2.81
C LEU A 30 5.88 -5.64 -2.50
N ILE A 31 6.31 -6.18 -1.36
CA ILE A 31 7.72 -6.18 -0.95
C ILE A 31 8.52 -7.23 -1.74
N THR A 32 8.01 -8.46 -1.81
CA THR A 32 8.76 -9.60 -2.34
C THR A 32 8.52 -9.88 -3.81
N GLY A 33 7.54 -9.21 -4.45
CA GLY A 33 7.09 -9.54 -5.79
C GLY A 33 6.25 -10.82 -5.80
N GLY A 34 5.03 -10.71 -5.27
CA GLY A 34 4.12 -11.84 -5.07
C GLY A 34 3.13 -12.07 -6.21
N SER A 35 2.49 -13.23 -6.17
CA SER A 35 1.31 -13.52 -6.97
C SER A 35 0.07 -13.06 -6.19
N PRO A 36 -0.95 -12.49 -6.85
CA PRO A 36 -2.15 -12.08 -6.16
C PRO A 36 -2.94 -13.28 -5.66
N ASP A 37 -3.68 -13.07 -4.58
CA ASP A 37 -4.73 -13.99 -4.16
C ASP A 37 -6.02 -13.70 -4.92
N VAL A 38 -6.65 -14.76 -5.44
CA VAL A 38 -7.87 -14.70 -6.25
C VAL A 38 -8.94 -15.52 -5.55
N THR A 39 -10.17 -15.00 -5.51
CA THR A 39 -11.31 -15.72 -4.92
C THR A 39 -11.48 -17.10 -5.57
N ALA A 40 -11.42 -18.17 -4.77
CA ALA A 40 -11.22 -19.54 -5.24
C ALA A 40 -12.32 -20.07 -6.19
N ASP A 41 -13.56 -19.62 -6.03
CA ASP A 41 -14.71 -19.98 -6.87
C ASP A 41 -14.76 -19.19 -8.20
N LYS A 42 -13.85 -18.23 -8.40
CA LYS A 42 -13.76 -17.35 -9.57
C LYS A 42 -12.40 -17.40 -10.25
N VAL A 43 -11.68 -18.51 -10.14
CA VAL A 43 -10.40 -18.69 -10.85
C VAL A 43 -10.68 -19.12 -12.30
N ARG A 44 -10.02 -18.46 -13.26
CA ARG A 44 -10.01 -18.82 -14.68
C ARG A 44 -8.59 -19.07 -15.18
N GLU A 45 -8.49 -19.68 -16.36
CA GLU A 45 -7.24 -19.64 -17.13
C GLU A 45 -6.98 -18.20 -17.61
N GLY A 46 -5.73 -17.76 -17.45
CA GLY A 46 -5.34 -16.38 -17.69
C GLY A 46 -3.87 -16.15 -17.37
N VAL A 47 -3.40 -14.94 -17.67
CA VAL A 47 -2.03 -14.52 -17.36
C VAL A 47 -1.88 -14.44 -15.84
N ASP A 48 -0.76 -14.98 -15.35
CA ASP A 48 -0.43 -14.89 -13.93
C ASP A 48 0.04 -13.47 -13.61
N GLU A 49 -0.81 -12.71 -12.91
CA GLU A 49 -0.63 -11.28 -12.67
C GLU A 49 0.33 -10.97 -11.51
N LYS A 50 1.56 -11.48 -11.63
CA LYS A 50 2.61 -11.20 -10.65
C LYS A 50 3.03 -9.74 -10.71
N LEU A 51 3.21 -9.16 -9.53
CA LEU A 51 3.86 -7.86 -9.42
C LEU A 51 5.35 -8.08 -9.20
N ASP A 52 6.16 -7.25 -9.84
CA ASP A 52 7.59 -7.19 -9.53
C ASP A 52 7.79 -6.61 -8.12
N PRO A 53 8.88 -6.99 -7.42
CA PRO A 53 9.22 -6.40 -6.13
C PRO A 53 9.25 -4.88 -6.21
N GLN A 54 8.55 -4.20 -5.29
CA GLN A 54 8.47 -2.75 -5.24
C GLN A 54 9.52 -2.19 -4.27
N PRO A 55 10.59 -1.51 -4.75
CA PRO A 55 11.65 -1.02 -3.88
C PRO A 55 11.15 -0.03 -2.82
N LEU A 56 10.12 0.77 -3.15
CA LEU A 56 9.52 1.70 -2.20
C LEU A 56 8.79 0.97 -1.07
N ALA A 57 8.07 -0.12 -1.33
CA ALA A 57 7.44 -0.94 -0.29
C ALA A 57 8.49 -1.53 0.67
N MET A 58 9.62 -2.00 0.14
CA MET A 58 10.75 -2.47 0.94
C MET A 58 11.34 -1.34 1.80
N ALA A 59 11.53 -0.15 1.22
CA ALA A 59 12.01 1.02 1.96
C ALA A 59 11.05 1.41 3.10
N VAL A 60 9.73 1.35 2.90
CA VAL A 60 8.75 1.59 3.97
C VAL A 60 8.91 0.57 5.09
N ALA A 61 9.02 -0.72 4.77
CA ALA A 61 9.19 -1.77 5.78
C ALA A 61 10.47 -1.55 6.60
N LEU A 62 11.57 -1.18 5.95
CA LEU A 62 12.83 -0.86 6.62
C LEU A 62 12.73 0.39 7.50
N LEU A 63 12.04 1.44 7.04
CA LEU A 63 11.81 2.64 7.85
C LEU A 63 10.96 2.34 9.09
N ILE A 64 9.91 1.52 8.95
CA ILE A 64 9.08 1.10 10.11
C ILE A 64 9.94 0.33 11.11
N LEU A 65 10.76 -0.62 10.66
CA LEU A 65 11.68 -1.37 11.52
C LEU A 65 12.70 -0.45 12.21
N ALA A 66 13.32 0.46 11.45
CA ALA A 66 14.26 1.44 12.00
C ALA A 66 13.59 2.33 13.06
N GLY A 67 12.38 2.80 12.79
CA GLY A 67 11.59 3.60 13.74
C GLY A 67 11.30 2.85 15.03
N ALA A 68 10.93 1.57 14.95
CA ALA A 68 10.73 0.71 16.11
C ALA A 68 12.02 0.52 16.92
N VAL A 69 13.15 0.26 16.26
CA VAL A 69 14.46 0.11 16.89
C VAL A 69 14.89 1.40 17.59
N ILE A 70 14.75 2.55 16.93
CA ILE A 70 15.05 3.87 17.51
C ILE A 70 14.18 4.13 18.74
N ALA A 71 12.90 3.77 18.69
CA ALA A 71 11.98 3.96 19.81
C ALA A 71 12.41 3.16 21.06
N LEU A 72 13.02 1.99 20.87
CA LEU A 72 13.47 1.10 21.93
C LEU A 72 14.85 1.46 22.49
N ILE A 73 15.79 1.92 21.64
CA ILE A 73 17.21 2.11 22.02
C ILE A 73 17.48 3.51 22.58
N PHE A 74 16.84 4.55 22.04
CA PHE A 74 17.19 5.93 22.40
C PHE A 74 16.52 6.37 23.71
N GLU A 75 17.32 6.66 24.73
CA GLU A 75 16.84 7.17 26.02
C GLU A 75 16.48 8.67 25.96
N HIS A 76 17.18 9.43 25.11
CA HIS A 76 17.00 10.88 25.01
C HIS A 76 15.66 11.23 24.34
N GLN A 77 14.67 11.62 25.16
CA GLN A 77 13.28 11.74 24.72
C GLN A 77 13.07 12.73 23.57
N LEU A 78 13.76 13.88 23.60
CA LEU A 78 13.70 14.90 22.55
C LEU A 78 14.15 14.35 21.20
N LEU A 79 15.35 13.74 21.17
CA LEU A 79 15.94 13.19 19.95
C LEU A 79 15.12 12.02 19.41
N ARG A 80 14.66 11.13 20.31
CA ARG A 80 13.79 10.01 19.95
C ARG A 80 12.50 10.46 19.26
N ARG A 81 11.85 11.50 19.78
CA ARG A 81 10.61 12.06 19.17
C ARG A 81 10.89 12.75 17.84
N ALA A 82 11.97 13.52 17.74
CA ALA A 82 12.35 14.17 16.49
C ALA A 82 12.63 13.14 15.37
N ILE A 83 13.48 12.13 15.67
CA ILE A 83 13.79 11.05 14.72
C ILE A 83 12.54 10.24 14.41
N GLY A 84 11.74 9.87 15.41
CA GLY A 84 10.50 9.11 15.22
C GLY A 84 9.51 9.83 14.30
N THR A 85 9.37 11.16 14.44
CA THR A 85 8.55 11.99 13.56
C THR A 85 9.07 11.95 12.12
N ALA A 86 10.38 12.13 11.94
CA ALA A 86 11.01 12.13 10.62
C ALA A 86 10.88 10.78 9.92
N VAL A 87 11.15 9.67 10.63
CA VAL A 87 11.07 8.31 10.10
C VAL A 87 9.63 7.94 9.74
N ALA A 88 8.66 8.21 10.62
CA ALA A 88 7.25 7.94 10.32
C ALA A 88 6.75 8.78 9.13
N GLY A 89 7.17 10.05 9.03
CA GLY A 89 6.84 10.93 7.92
C GLY A 89 7.40 10.44 6.60
N ALA A 90 8.68 10.07 6.57
CA ALA A 90 9.32 9.48 5.40
C ALA A 90 8.64 8.17 4.97
N ALA A 91 8.32 7.29 5.92
CA ALA A 91 7.60 6.05 5.66
C ALA A 91 6.20 6.32 5.06
N ALA A 92 5.47 7.31 5.56
CA ALA A 92 4.15 7.67 5.02
C ALA A 92 4.24 8.17 3.58
N ILE A 93 5.22 9.03 3.28
CA ILE A 93 5.45 9.55 1.92
C ILE A 93 5.79 8.41 0.96
N PHE A 94 6.72 7.52 1.35
CA PHE A 94 7.10 6.38 0.53
C PHE A 94 5.96 5.40 0.32
N LEU A 95 5.12 5.19 1.34
CA LEU A 95 3.92 4.35 1.24
C LEU A 95 2.93 4.90 0.21
N ILE A 96 2.67 6.22 0.25
CA ILE A 96 1.79 6.89 -0.72
C ILE A 96 2.39 6.80 -2.13
N ALA A 97 3.67 7.11 -2.29
CA ALA A 97 4.36 7.05 -3.57
C ALA A 97 4.30 5.62 -4.17
N ASN A 98 4.60 4.60 -3.36
CA ASN A 98 4.49 3.21 -3.75
C ASN A 98 3.08 2.86 -4.22
N GLN A 99 2.06 3.28 -3.47
CA GLN A 99 0.67 2.99 -3.81
C GLN A 99 0.25 3.62 -5.14
N LEU A 100 0.66 4.87 -5.40
CA LEU A 100 0.39 5.55 -6.67
C LEU A 100 1.06 4.83 -7.85
N THR A 101 2.30 4.36 -7.67
CA THR A 101 3.03 3.58 -8.69
C THR A 101 2.31 2.27 -9.00
N VAL A 102 1.95 1.49 -7.97
CA VAL A 102 1.26 0.21 -8.15
C VAL A 102 -0.13 0.40 -8.77
N GLN A 103 -0.88 1.43 -8.36
CA GLN A 103 -2.16 1.76 -9.00
C GLN A 103 -2.01 2.08 -10.48
N SER A 104 -1.00 2.88 -10.84
CA SER A 104 -0.71 3.23 -12.23
C SER A 104 -0.40 1.99 -13.06
N LEU A 105 0.45 1.11 -12.53
CA LEU A 105 0.82 -0.16 -13.16
C LEU A 105 -0.40 -1.06 -13.38
N LEU A 106 -1.20 -1.28 -12.32
CA LEU A 106 -2.41 -2.11 -12.40
C LEU A 106 -3.44 -1.53 -13.37
N ARG A 107 -3.61 -0.20 -13.42
CA ARG A 107 -4.50 0.45 -14.40
C ARG A 107 -4.01 0.26 -15.84
N SER A 108 -2.69 0.29 -16.07
CA SER A 108 -2.13 0.01 -17.39
C SER A 108 -2.40 -1.43 -17.82
N ARG A 109 -2.07 -2.40 -16.96
CA ARG A 109 -2.31 -3.83 -17.24
C ARG A 109 -3.80 -4.14 -17.41
N LEU A 110 -4.63 -3.52 -16.59
CA LEU A 110 -6.09 -3.66 -16.69
C LEU A 110 -6.59 -3.13 -18.04
N ARG A 111 -6.12 -1.97 -18.50
CA ARG A 111 -6.47 -1.44 -19.83
C ARG A 111 -6.06 -2.38 -20.96
N GLU A 112 -4.92 -3.05 -20.83
CA GLU A 112 -4.43 -4.01 -21.83
C GLU A 112 -5.21 -5.33 -21.85
N GLN A 113 -5.85 -5.70 -20.72
CA GLN A 113 -6.54 -6.99 -20.56
C GLN A 113 -8.06 -6.92 -20.68
N ILE A 114 -8.66 -5.73 -20.57
CA ILE A 114 -10.09 -5.56 -20.75
C ILE A 114 -10.44 -5.88 -22.21
N THR A 115 -11.15 -7.00 -22.39
CA THR A 115 -11.69 -7.45 -23.69
C THR A 115 -13.14 -7.02 -23.91
N GLU A 116 -13.84 -6.64 -22.84
CA GLU A 116 -15.24 -6.23 -22.86
C GLU A 116 -15.38 -4.71 -22.65
N PRO A 117 -16.41 -4.07 -23.23
CA PRO A 117 -16.60 -2.63 -23.06
C PRO A 117 -16.83 -2.26 -21.58
N VAL A 118 -16.12 -1.24 -21.11
CA VAL A 118 -16.32 -0.68 -19.77
C VAL A 118 -17.70 -0.02 -19.69
N PRO A 119 -18.49 -0.25 -18.61
CA PRO A 119 -19.76 0.43 -18.41
C PRO A 119 -19.63 1.95 -18.54
N PRO A 120 -20.60 2.64 -19.18
CA PRO A 120 -20.47 4.07 -19.50
C PRO A 120 -20.39 4.98 -18.26
N ASP A 121 -20.80 4.49 -17.09
CA ASP A 121 -20.77 5.16 -15.80
C ASP A 121 -19.49 4.87 -14.98
N LYS A 122 -18.61 3.98 -15.45
CA LYS A 122 -17.40 3.56 -14.73
C LYS A 122 -16.12 3.90 -15.50
N GLN A 123 -15.07 4.20 -14.76
CA GLN A 123 -13.72 4.38 -15.28
C GLN A 123 -12.81 3.23 -14.86
N ILE A 124 -11.73 2.99 -15.62
CA ILE A 124 -10.71 1.97 -15.27
C ILE A 124 -10.16 2.18 -13.85
N SER A 125 -10.09 3.43 -13.39
CA SER A 125 -9.67 3.77 -12.03
C SER A 125 -10.56 3.18 -10.94
N ASP A 126 -11.85 2.97 -11.22
CA ASP A 126 -12.84 2.58 -10.23
C ASP A 126 -12.74 1.09 -9.86
N PHE A 127 -12.11 0.31 -10.76
CA PHE A 127 -11.83 -1.11 -10.54
C PHE A 127 -10.55 -1.34 -9.73
N VAL A 128 -9.67 -0.34 -9.59
CA VAL A 128 -8.42 -0.48 -8.81
C VAL A 128 -8.55 0.29 -7.51
N GLN A 129 -8.73 -0.43 -6.40
CA GLN A 129 -9.06 0.16 -5.12
C GLN A 129 -8.02 -0.14 -4.03
N ASN A 130 -7.75 0.87 -3.22
CA ASN A 130 -6.98 0.71 -1.99
C ASN A 130 -7.78 -0.09 -0.97
N GLN A 131 -7.13 -1.04 -0.31
CA GLN A 131 -7.75 -1.88 0.69
C GLN A 131 -7.45 -1.39 2.11
N SER A 132 -8.10 -2.01 3.10
CA SER A 132 -8.01 -1.62 4.51
C SER A 132 -6.58 -1.65 5.06
N GLY A 133 -5.73 -2.56 4.58
CA GLY A 133 -4.33 -2.65 5.01
C GLY A 133 -3.51 -1.38 4.69
N PHE A 134 -3.76 -0.77 3.53
CA PHE A 134 -3.12 0.50 3.15
C PHE A 134 -3.56 1.63 4.09
N TRP A 135 -4.86 1.81 4.28
CA TRP A 135 -5.41 2.89 5.09
C TRP A 135 -4.98 2.77 6.55
N LEU A 136 -5.03 1.56 7.13
CA LEU A 136 -4.60 1.32 8.50
C LEU A 136 -3.12 1.66 8.69
N CYS A 137 -2.27 1.22 7.75
CA CYS A 137 -0.84 1.54 7.80
C CYS A 137 -0.60 3.05 7.69
N LEU A 138 -1.22 3.71 6.72
CA LEU A 138 -1.09 5.15 6.51
C LEU A 138 -1.58 5.96 7.72
N SER A 139 -2.78 5.66 8.24
CA SER A 139 -3.33 6.34 9.41
C SER A 139 -2.44 6.16 10.65
N THR A 140 -1.87 4.96 10.84
CA THR A 140 -0.92 4.70 11.94
C THR A 140 0.31 5.57 11.82
N LEU A 141 0.92 5.66 10.63
CA LEU A 141 2.08 6.51 10.39
C LEU A 141 1.75 7.99 10.62
N VAL A 142 0.60 8.48 10.15
CA VAL A 142 0.15 9.86 10.37
C VAL A 142 -0.03 10.15 11.86
N VAL A 143 -0.67 9.26 12.62
CA VAL A 143 -0.82 9.40 14.07
C VAL A 143 0.55 9.44 14.75
N LEU A 144 1.50 8.59 14.35
CA LEU A 144 2.86 8.61 14.89
C LEU A 144 3.58 9.93 14.58
N VAL A 145 3.45 10.46 13.36
CA VAL A 145 4.00 11.79 13.01
C VAL A 145 3.40 12.87 13.91
N MET A 146 2.08 12.89 14.09
CA MET A 146 1.41 13.89 14.92
C MET A 146 1.81 13.79 16.39
N LEU A 147 1.77 12.60 16.99
CA LEU A 147 2.08 12.40 18.40
C LEU A 147 3.55 12.70 18.72
N ASN A 148 4.48 12.21 17.89
CA ASN A 148 5.90 12.49 18.09
C ASN A 148 6.22 13.98 17.80
N GLY A 149 5.61 14.56 16.77
CA GLY A 149 5.82 15.96 16.39
C GLY A 149 5.32 16.92 17.46
N ILE A 150 4.10 16.73 17.97
CA ILE A 150 3.55 17.53 19.08
C ILE A 150 4.42 17.35 20.33
N GLY A 151 4.83 16.11 20.64
CA GLY A 151 5.68 15.83 21.79
C GLY A 151 7.06 16.46 21.69
N TRP A 152 7.63 16.57 20.49
CA TRP A 152 8.89 17.24 20.23
C TRP A 152 8.76 18.75 20.40
N LEU A 153 7.76 19.37 19.77
CA LEU A 153 7.48 20.81 19.87
C LEU A 153 7.26 21.27 21.31
N ARG A 154 6.51 20.51 22.12
CA ARG A 154 6.26 20.83 23.54
C ARG A 154 7.50 20.72 24.42
N SER A 155 8.44 19.86 24.06
CA SER A 155 9.68 19.69 24.83
C SER A 155 10.70 20.75 24.44
N ALA A 156 10.74 21.18 23.17
CA ALA A 156 11.64 22.23 22.70
C ALA A 156 11.28 23.63 23.22
N THR A 157 10.02 23.88 23.61
CA THR A 157 9.58 25.19 24.13
C THR A 157 9.71 25.35 25.65
N ARG A 158 10.13 24.31 26.38
CA ARG A 158 10.30 24.34 27.84
C ARG A 158 11.75 24.59 28.28
N GLU A 159 12.68 24.58 27.34
CA GLU A 159 14.09 24.96 27.51
C GLU A 159 14.27 26.43 27.11
#